data_AF-A0A258B7M7-F1
#
_entry.id   AF-A0A258B7M7-F1
#
_cell.length_a   1.000
_cell.length_b   1.000
_cell.length_c   1.000
_cell.angle_alpha   90.00
_cell.angle_beta   90.00
_cell.angle_gamma   90.00
#
_symmetry.space_group_name_H-M   'P 1'
#
loop_
_entity.id
_entity.type
_entity.pdbx_description
1 polymer ?
#
loop_
_entity_poly.entity_id
_entity_poly.type
_entity_poly.pdbx_seq_one_letter_code
_entity_poly.pdbx_strand_id
1 'polypeptide(L)'
;HYEVALAAAKGSTDADIARIRDTYVAAMEYFANDGLMLPEQVWDGVGTASPHGYKTGDGTNSATPLAWSHAEYVKLLRSVRDRKVWDHYPVVADQLK
;
A
#
# COMPACT_ATOMS: atom_id res chain seq x y z
N HIS A 1 -4.57 -4.53 -4.01
CA HIS A 1 -3.54 -5.60 -3.93
C HIS A 1 -3.33 -6.34 -5.25
N TYR A 2 -3.10 -5.64 -6.36
CA TYR A 2 -3.02 -6.28 -7.68
C TYR A 2 -1.86 -7.28 -7.79
N GLU A 3 -0.65 -6.91 -7.37
CA GLU A 3 0.52 -7.80 -7.45
C GLU A 3 0.36 -9.08 -6.61
N VAL A 4 -0.32 -9.00 -5.46
CA VAL A 4 -0.66 -10.20 -4.67
C VAL A 4 -1.61 -11.10 -5.45
N ALA A 5 -2.65 -10.54 -6.08
CA ALA A 5 -3.58 -11.32 -6.90
C ALA A 5 -2.88 -11.97 -8.10
N LEU A 6 -2.01 -11.21 -8.78
CA LEU A 6 -1.23 -11.68 -9.92
C LEU A 6 -0.28 -12.81 -9.53
N ALA A 7 0.42 -12.67 -8.41
CA ALA A 7 1.30 -13.71 -7.88
C ALA A 7 0.49 -14.95 -7.48
N ALA A 8 -0.63 -14.79 -6.79
CA ALA A 8 -1.50 -15.90 -6.40
C ALA A 8 -2.01 -16.70 -7.61
N ALA A 9 -2.45 -16.02 -8.67
CA ALA A 9 -2.92 -16.65 -9.90
C ALA A 9 -1.83 -17.47 -10.64
N LYS A 10 -0.55 -17.15 -10.40
CA LYS A 10 0.59 -17.84 -11.00
C LYS A 10 1.19 -18.94 -10.10
N GLY A 11 0.68 -19.11 -8.88
CA GLY A 11 1.30 -19.99 -7.88
C GLY A 11 2.52 -19.32 -7.22
N SER A 12 2.28 -18.23 -6.49
CA SER A 12 3.30 -17.35 -5.90
C SER A 12 4.44 -18.09 -5.19
N THR A 13 5.68 -17.70 -5.49
CA THR A 13 6.89 -18.15 -4.77
C THR A 13 7.21 -17.24 -3.58
N ASP A 14 8.10 -17.69 -2.70
CA ASP A 14 8.59 -16.88 -1.59
C ASP A 14 9.31 -15.61 -2.08
N ALA A 15 10.01 -15.69 -3.22
CA ALA A 15 10.67 -14.56 -3.85
C ALA A 15 9.67 -13.51 -4.37
N ASP A 16 8.54 -13.95 -4.94
CA ASP A 16 7.47 -13.04 -5.36
C ASP A 16 6.89 -12.27 -4.17
N ILE A 17 6.63 -12.99 -3.07
CA ILE A 17 6.08 -12.40 -1.85
C ILE A 17 7.09 -11.44 -1.21
N ALA A 18 8.38 -11.79 -1.18
CA ALA A 18 9.43 -10.89 -0.71
C ALA A 18 9.48 -9.61 -1.55
N ARG A 19 9.48 -9.71 -2.89
CA ARG A 19 9.46 -8.54 -3.77
C ARG A 19 8.26 -7.63 -3.52
N ILE A 20 7.07 -8.21 -3.35
CA ILE A 20 5.85 -7.44 -3.06
C ILE A 20 5.96 -6.71 -1.72
N ARG A 21 6.45 -7.38 -0.67
CA ARG A 21 6.67 -6.77 0.64
C ARG A 21 7.69 -5.63 0.54
N ASP A 22 8.86 -5.91 -0.02
CA ASP A 22 9.99 -4.98 -0.07
C ASP A 22 9.71 -3.77 -0.99
N THR A 23 8.67 -3.84 -1.82
CA THR A 23 8.20 -2.72 -2.65
C THR A 23 7.04 -1.99 -1.98
N TYR A 24 5.90 -2.66 -1.77
CA TYR A 24 4.64 -1.97 -1.41
C TYR A 24 4.48 -1.76 0.09
N VAL A 25 4.84 -2.75 0.90
CA VAL A 25 4.77 -2.62 2.37
C VAL A 25 5.83 -1.61 2.82
N ALA A 26 7.06 -1.79 2.34
CA ALA A 26 8.17 -0.88 2.64
C ALA A 26 7.90 0.56 2.16
N ALA A 27 7.26 0.75 1.00
CA ALA A 27 6.90 2.10 0.55
C ALA A 27 5.87 2.77 1.47
N MET A 28 4.83 2.05 1.92
CA MET A 28 3.88 2.61 2.87
C MET A 28 4.58 2.98 4.19
N GLU A 29 5.44 2.10 4.71
CA GLU A 29 6.22 2.36 5.92
C GLU A 29 7.15 3.57 5.76
N TYR A 30 7.78 3.74 4.59
CA TYR A 30 8.62 4.89 4.26
C TYR A 30 7.85 6.21 4.26
N PHE A 31 6.57 6.21 3.87
CA PHE A 31 5.73 7.40 3.84
C PHE A 31 5.08 7.75 5.19
N ALA A 32 5.26 6.92 6.22
CA ALA A 32 4.82 7.24 7.56
C ALA A 32 5.76 8.28 8.20
N ASN A 33 5.20 9.23 8.93
CA ASN A 33 6.01 10.18 9.70
C ASN A 33 6.59 9.56 10.99
N ASP A 34 7.33 10.34 11.78
CA ASP A 34 7.92 9.89 13.05
C ASP A 34 6.89 9.35 14.07
N GLY A 35 5.62 9.77 13.93
CA GLY A 35 4.49 9.26 14.71
C GLY A 35 3.87 7.98 14.15
N LEU A 36 4.43 7.38 13.10
CA LEU A 36 3.90 6.24 12.35
C LEU A 36 2.57 6.50 11.64
N MET A 37 2.26 7.76 11.35
CA MET A 37 1.00 8.14 10.71
C MET A 37 1.15 8.17 9.19
N LEU A 38 0.37 7.35 8.50
CA LEU A 38 0.21 7.38 7.05
C LEU A 38 -0.70 8.56 6.62
N PRO A 39 -0.22 9.42 5.69
CA PRO A 39 -1.00 10.53 5.17
C PRO A 39 -1.99 10.08 4.08
N GLU A 40 -2.90 10.97 3.69
CA GLU A 40 -3.67 10.85 2.45
C GLU A 40 -2.78 11.02 1.21
N GLN A 41 -1.88 12.01 1.23
CA GLN A 41 -1.03 12.36 0.09
C GLN A 41 0.42 12.58 0.53
N VAL A 42 1.35 12.25 -0.37
CA VAL A 42 2.78 12.56 -0.25
C VAL A 42 3.22 13.45 -1.40
N TRP A 43 4.23 14.27 -1.16
CA TRP A 43 4.81 15.12 -2.19
C TRP A 43 5.59 14.29 -3.21
N ASP A 44 5.26 14.41 -4.49
CA ASP A 44 5.89 13.63 -5.57
C ASP A 44 7.19 14.25 -6.11
N GLY A 45 7.53 15.46 -5.66
CA GLY A 45 8.71 16.20 -6.13
C GLY A 45 8.53 16.92 -7.46
N VAL A 46 7.31 16.96 -8.02
CA VAL A 46 7.03 17.58 -9.32
C VAL A 46 6.41 18.96 -9.13
N GLY A 47 6.86 19.94 -9.94
CA GLY A 47 6.31 21.30 -9.96
C GLY A 47 7.20 22.32 -9.24
N THR A 48 6.65 23.50 -8.98
CA THR A 48 7.34 24.57 -8.25
C THR A 48 7.53 24.21 -6.78
N ALA A 49 8.57 24.75 -6.15
CA ALA A 49 8.82 24.56 -4.72
C ALA A 49 7.56 24.82 -3.90
N SER A 50 7.13 23.81 -3.13
CA SER A 50 6.01 23.94 -2.21
C SER A 50 6.29 25.08 -1.21
N PRO A 51 5.30 25.94 -0.89
CA PRO A 51 5.44 26.95 0.18
C PRO A 51 5.80 26.35 1.54
N HIS A 52 5.56 25.05 1.72
CA HIS A 52 5.84 24.30 2.95
C HIS A 52 7.19 23.59 2.94
N GLY A 53 7.96 23.65 1.84
CA GLY A 53 9.31 23.08 1.78
C GLY A 53 9.38 21.55 1.82
N TYR A 54 8.34 20.85 1.37
CA TYR A 54 8.31 19.38 1.33
C TYR A 54 9.46 18.79 0.50
N LYS A 55 10.01 17.68 0.97
CA LYS A 55 10.85 16.77 0.19
C LYS A 55 9.99 15.68 -0.45
N THR A 56 10.50 15.06 -1.50
CA THR A 56 9.80 13.92 -2.13
C THR A 56 9.55 12.81 -1.11
N GLY A 57 8.29 12.39 -1.00
CA GLY A 57 7.82 11.39 -0.05
C GLY A 57 7.32 11.96 1.28
N ASP A 58 7.52 13.26 1.56
CA ASP A 58 6.93 13.87 2.75
C ASP A 58 5.40 13.88 2.64
N GLY A 59 4.72 13.59 3.74
CA GLY A 59 3.28 13.83 3.85
C GLY A 59 2.96 15.32 3.62
N THR A 60 1.93 15.60 2.83
CA THR A 60 1.48 16.98 2.59
C THR A 60 0.56 17.46 3.73
N ASN A 61 0.08 18.70 3.67
CA ASN A 61 -0.96 19.24 4.55
C ASN A 61 -2.37 18.63 4.34
N SER A 62 -2.46 17.49 3.63
CA SER A 62 -3.68 16.68 3.55
C SER A 62 -3.93 15.93 4.88
N ALA A 63 -5.01 15.14 4.95
CA ALA A 63 -5.37 14.42 6.17
C ALA A 63 -4.24 13.47 6.61
N THR A 64 -3.73 13.67 7.83
CA THR A 64 -2.71 12.81 8.45
C THR A 64 -3.00 12.68 9.95
N PRO A 65 -3.32 11.47 10.47
CA PRO A 65 -3.46 10.22 9.73
C PRO A 65 -4.72 10.17 8.87
N LEU A 66 -4.66 9.50 7.72
CA LEU A 66 -5.86 9.03 7.03
C LEU A 66 -6.17 7.59 7.47
N ALA A 67 -7.36 7.38 8.03
CA ALA A 67 -7.81 6.06 8.49
C ALA A 67 -7.85 5.03 7.34
N TRP A 68 -8.21 5.46 6.13
CA TRP A 68 -8.22 4.58 4.95
C TRP A 68 -6.81 4.14 4.56
N SER A 69 -5.82 5.05 4.50
CA SER A 69 -4.42 4.66 4.24
C SER A 69 -3.93 3.59 5.22
N HIS A 70 -4.26 3.73 6.51
CA HIS A 70 -3.94 2.71 7.51
C HIS A 70 -4.68 1.39 7.30
N ALA A 71 -5.97 1.45 6.94
CA ALA A 71 -6.72 0.25 6.62
C ALA A 71 -6.11 -0.50 5.42
N GLU A 72 -5.72 0.20 4.35
CA GLU A 72 -5.03 -0.43 3.20
C GLU A 72 -3.70 -1.06 3.61
N TYR A 73 -2.90 -0.42 4.47
CA TYR A 73 -1.66 -1.01 4.98
C TYR A 73 -1.91 -2.33 5.71
N VAL A 74 -2.88 -2.38 6.63
CA VAL A 74 -3.22 -3.60 7.37
C VAL A 74 -3.75 -4.69 6.44
N LYS A 75 -4.62 -4.34 5.49
CA LYS A 75 -5.12 -5.31 4.50
C LYS A 75 -4.00 -5.83 3.59
N LEU A 76 -3.01 -5.00 3.24
CA LEU A 76 -1.86 -5.40 2.44
C LEU A 76 -0.98 -6.39 3.21
N LEU A 77 -0.62 -6.08 4.45
CA LEU A 77 0.12 -7.00 5.32
C LEU A 77 -0.56 -8.35 5.41
N ARG A 78 -1.88 -8.35 5.65
CA ARG A 78 -2.67 -9.57 5.72
C ARG A 78 -2.68 -10.33 4.39
N SER A 79 -2.78 -9.61 3.27
CA SER A 79 -2.81 -10.20 1.93
C SER A 79 -1.48 -10.83 1.53
N VAL A 80 -0.36 -10.17 1.88
CA VAL A 80 1.00 -10.69 1.67
C VAL A 80 1.22 -11.95 2.51
N ARG A 81 0.81 -11.93 3.79
CA ARG A 81 0.90 -13.09 4.70
C ARG A 81 0.14 -14.29 4.16
N ASP A 82 -1.11 -14.07 3.73
CA ASP A 82 -2.00 -15.14 3.26
C ASP A 82 -1.76 -15.52 1.79
N ARG A 83 -0.85 -14.83 1.08
CA ARG A 83 -0.60 -14.96 -0.37
C ARG A 83 -1.88 -14.88 -1.20
N LYS A 84 -2.83 -14.07 -0.75
CA LYS A 84 -4.17 -13.91 -1.32
C LYS A 84 -4.71 -12.55 -0.95
N VAL A 85 -5.45 -11.91 -1.85
CA VAL A 85 -6.14 -10.65 -1.55
C VAL A 85 -7.15 -10.87 -0.42
N TRP A 86 -6.94 -10.20 0.72
CA TRP A 86 -7.74 -10.41 1.93
C TRP A 86 -9.19 -9.93 1.79
N ASP A 87 -9.40 -8.77 1.19
CA ASP A 87 -10.71 -8.15 0.97
C ASP A 87 -11.41 -8.62 -0.31
N HIS A 88 -11.02 -9.80 -0.82
CA HIS A 88 -11.70 -10.45 -1.93
C HIS A 88 -12.91 -11.25 -1.46
N TYR A 89 -14.08 -11.00 -2.06
CA TYR A 89 -15.33 -11.71 -1.77
C TYR A 89 -15.48 -12.96 -2.67
N PRO A 90 -15.29 -14.19 -2.15
CA PRO A 90 -15.31 -15.39 -2.98
C PRO A 90 -16.64 -15.61 -3.71
N VAL A 91 -17.75 -15.26 -3.05
CA VAL A 91 -19.09 -15.37 -3.62
C VAL A 91 -19.25 -14.60 -4.94
N VAL A 92 -18.62 -13.44 -5.07
CA VAL A 92 -18.69 -12.64 -6.31
C VAL A 92 -17.98 -13.36 -7.45
N ALA A 93 -16.78 -13.89 -7.19
CA ALA A 93 -16.03 -14.64 -8.18
C ALA A 93 -16.74 -15.95 -8.60
N ASP A 94 -17.48 -16.58 -7.70
CA ASP A 94 -18.22 -17.80 -8.00
C ASP A 94 -19.50 -17.57 -8.80
N GLN A 95 -20.16 -16.41 -8.63
CA GLN A 95 -21.38 -16.06 -9.37
C GLN A 95 -21.11 -15.48 -10.77
N LEU A 96 -19.88 -15.05 -11.05
CA LEU A 96 -19.47 -14.46 -12.34
C LEU A 96 -18.70 -15.45 -13.25
N LYS A 97 -18.67 -16.74 -12.89
CA LYS A 97 -18.17 -17.84 -13.74
C LYS A 97 -19.27 -18.36 -14.65
#